data_AF-A0A8J8FYY8-F1
#
_entry.id   AF-A0A8J8FYY8-F1
#
_cell.length_a   1.000
_cell.length_b   1.000
_cell.length_c   1.000
_cell.angle_alpha   90.00
_cell.angle_beta   90.00
_cell.angle_gamma   90.00
#
_symmetry.space_group_name_H-M   'P 1'
#
loop_
_entity.id
_entity.type
_entity.pdbx_description
1 polymer ?
#
loop_
_entity_poly.entity_id
_entity_poly.type
_entity_poly.pdbx_seq_one_letter_code
_entity_poly.pdbx_strand_id
1 'polypeptide(L)'
;MNDEIQHLLSLLEKATTEMLSYGEESTFSYFDTCEDVGLFIQNIVNKIRSGEIEEFSKLWYIFTPTGVWDDSGGSQKIANEIFEILNKKYQPDKEN
;
A
#
# COMPACT_ATOMS: atom_id res chain seq x y z
N MET A 1 -2.52 1.23 19.61
CA MET A 1 -1.87 1.10 18.29
C MET A 1 -0.43 1.54 18.46
N ASN A 2 0.57 0.74 18.05
CA ASN A 2 1.98 1.07 18.27
C ASN A 2 2.48 2.16 17.29
N ASP A 3 3.60 2.80 17.59
CA ASP A 3 4.15 3.91 16.80
C ASP A 3 4.47 3.52 15.35
N GLU A 4 4.87 2.27 15.12
CA GLU A 4 5.20 1.75 13.79
C GLU A 4 3.95 1.56 12.91
N ILE A 5 2.83 1.11 13.48
CA ILE A 5 1.54 1.05 12.76
C ILE A 5 1.06 2.47 12.44
N GLN A 6 1.18 3.42 13.37
CA GLN A 6 0.83 4.81 13.10
C GLN A 6 1.67 5.40 11.97
N HIS A 7 2.97 5.11 11.97
CA HIS A 7 3.88 5.53 10.92
C HIS A 7 3.50 4.91 9.56
N LEU A 8 3.24 3.60 9.52
CA LEU A 8 2.80 2.90 8.33
C LEU A 8 1.47 3.46 7.79
N LEU A 9 0.49 3.70 8.66
CA LEU A 9 -0.78 4.31 8.26
C LEU A 9 -0.57 5.70 7.65
N SER A 10 0.32 6.53 8.22
CA SER A 10 0.65 7.83 7.65
C SER A 10 1.31 7.72 6.27
N LEU A 11 2.15 6.72 6.04
CA LEU A 11 2.73 6.44 4.72
C LEU A 11 1.67 5.98 3.72
N LEU A 12 0.76 5.09 4.13
CA LEU A 12 -0.34 4.61 3.28
C LEU A 12 -1.32 5.72 2.90
N GLU A 13 -1.55 6.69 3.78
CA GLU A 13 -2.36 7.88 3.46
C GLU A 13 -1.68 8.79 2.43
N LYS A 14 -0.35 8.94 2.51
CA LYS A 14 0.42 9.64 1.47
C LYS A 14 0.34 8.90 0.14
N ALA A 15 0.53 7.57 0.18
CA ALA A 15 0.45 6.72 -1.00
C ALA A 15 -0.94 6.81 -1.68
N THR A 16 -2.00 6.77 -0.86
CA THR A 16 -3.39 7.00 -1.31
C THR A 16 -3.53 8.35 -2.00
N THR A 17 -3.09 9.43 -1.33
CA THR A 17 -3.20 10.80 -1.86
C THR A 17 -2.48 10.95 -3.19
N GLU A 18 -1.30 10.36 -3.31
CA GLU A 18 -0.51 10.39 -4.55
C GLU A 18 -1.23 9.69 -5.70
N MET A 19 -1.68 8.45 -5.49
CA MET A 19 -2.39 7.67 -6.50
C MET A 19 -3.71 8.31 -6.93
N LEU A 20 -4.48 8.84 -5.97
CA LEU A 20 -5.71 9.60 -6.27
C LEU A 20 -5.42 10.90 -7.04
N SER A 21 -4.23 11.51 -6.87
CA SER A 21 -3.86 12.71 -7.60
C SER A 21 -3.51 12.46 -9.06
N TYR A 22 -3.08 11.25 -9.39
CA TYR A 22 -2.90 10.80 -10.78
C TYR A 22 -4.24 10.49 -11.45
N GLY A 23 -5.25 10.07 -10.68
CA GLY A 23 -6.61 9.85 -11.17
C GLY A 23 -6.72 8.65 -12.11
N GLU A 24 -7.46 8.79 -13.20
CA GLU A 24 -7.73 7.72 -14.18
C GLU A 24 -6.51 7.33 -15.05
N GLU A 25 -5.30 7.81 -14.72
CA GLU A 25 -4.07 7.34 -15.38
C GLU A 25 -3.95 5.82 -15.26
N SER A 26 -3.70 5.14 -16.38
CA SER A 26 -3.69 3.68 -16.41
C SER A 26 -2.44 3.10 -15.73
N THR A 27 -2.60 1.98 -15.03
CA THR A 27 -1.47 1.17 -14.55
C THR A 27 -1.20 0.03 -15.52
N PHE A 28 0.01 -0.53 -15.51
CA PHE A 28 0.35 -1.72 -16.31
C PHE A 28 0.07 -3.05 -15.58
N SER A 29 -0.68 -3.02 -14.49
CA SER A 29 -0.72 -4.10 -13.49
C SER A 29 -2.14 -4.64 -13.22
N TYR A 30 -2.39 -5.16 -12.02
CA TYR A 30 -3.68 -5.72 -11.58
C TYR A 30 -4.83 -4.69 -11.53
N PHE A 31 -4.51 -3.41 -11.46
CA PHE A 31 -5.49 -2.32 -11.39
C PHE A 31 -5.60 -1.61 -12.72
N ASP A 32 -6.80 -1.19 -13.09
CA ASP A 32 -7.02 -0.47 -14.35
C ASP A 32 -6.45 0.95 -14.29
N THR A 33 -6.57 1.63 -13.14
CA THR A 33 -6.11 3.01 -12.95
C THR A 33 -5.34 3.24 -11.64
N CYS A 34 -4.55 4.31 -11.59
CA CYS A 34 -3.91 4.80 -10.38
C CYS A 34 -4.97 5.12 -9.30
N GLU A 35 -6.12 5.69 -9.68
CA GLU A 35 -7.24 5.91 -8.76
C GLU A 35 -7.70 4.61 -8.08
N ASP A 36 -7.83 3.51 -8.83
CA ASP A 36 -8.22 2.21 -8.27
C ASP A 36 -7.20 1.71 -7.22
N VAL A 37 -5.90 1.92 -7.48
CA VAL A 37 -4.83 1.63 -6.50
C VAL A 37 -5.01 2.47 -5.25
N GLY A 38 -5.26 3.78 -5.41
CA GLY A 38 -5.49 4.71 -4.31
C GLY A 38 -6.70 4.31 -3.45
N LEU A 39 -7.83 4.01 -4.09
CA LEU A 39 -9.06 3.56 -3.42
C LEU A 39 -8.86 2.23 -2.70
N PHE A 40 -8.12 1.30 -3.30
CA PHE A 40 -7.77 0.04 -2.67
C PHE A 40 -6.96 0.26 -1.38
N ILE A 41 -5.88 1.06 -1.44
CA ILE A 41 -5.07 1.38 -0.26
C ILE A 41 -5.93 2.05 0.82
N GLN A 42 -6.77 3.02 0.45
CA GLN A 42 -7.66 3.71 1.38
C GLN A 42 -8.61 2.76 2.09
N ASN A 43 -9.21 1.81 1.35
CA ASN A 43 -10.10 0.81 1.92
C ASN A 43 -9.37 -0.06 2.96
N ILE A 44 -8.15 -0.51 2.66
CA ILE A 44 -7.35 -1.30 3.61
C ILE A 44 -7.00 -0.48 4.85
N VAL A 45 -6.61 0.79 4.71
CA VAL A 45 -6.36 1.71 5.84
C VAL A 45 -7.58 1.82 6.76
N ASN A 46 -8.78 1.95 6.18
CA ASN A 46 -10.02 2.03 6.96
C ASN A 46 -10.31 0.74 7.74
N LYS A 47 -10.09 -0.42 7.12
CA LYS A 47 -10.24 -1.72 7.79
C LYS A 47 -9.24 -1.93 8.93
N ILE A 48 -7.98 -1.54 8.72
CA ILE A 48 -6.97 -1.61 9.78
C ILE A 48 -7.38 -0.71 10.96
N ARG A 49 -7.93 0.47 10.68
CA ARG A 49 -8.44 1.39 11.71
C ARG A 49 -9.63 0.82 12.48
N SER A 50 -10.47 -0.01 11.86
CA SER A 50 -11.53 -0.74 12.55
C SER A 50 -11.05 -1.99 13.29
N GLY A 51 -9.77 -2.36 13.16
CA GLY A 51 -9.14 -3.46 13.90
C GLY A 51 -8.84 -4.71 13.06
N GLU A 52 -9.09 -4.69 11.75
CA GLU A 52 -8.81 -5.80 10.82
C GLU A 52 -7.33 -5.73 10.37
N ILE A 53 -6.42 -6.11 11.26
CA ILE A 53 -4.96 -6.00 11.07
C ILE A 53 -4.44 -7.01 10.02
N GLU A 54 -5.14 -8.12 9.80
CA GLU A 54 -4.83 -9.14 8.79
C GLU A 54 -4.79 -8.59 7.36
N GLU A 55 -5.47 -7.45 7.12
CA GLU A 55 -5.51 -6.79 5.81
C GLU A 55 -4.15 -6.20 5.39
N PHE A 56 -3.19 -6.01 6.31
CA PHE A 56 -1.85 -5.53 5.96
C PHE A 56 -1.13 -6.42 4.93
N SER A 57 -1.38 -7.73 4.96
CA SER A 57 -0.79 -8.69 4.02
C SER A 57 -1.14 -8.38 2.56
N LYS A 58 -2.32 -7.81 2.31
CA LYS A 58 -2.80 -7.45 0.97
C LYS A 58 -2.03 -6.29 0.35
N LEU A 59 -1.44 -5.44 1.19
CA LEU A 59 -0.62 -4.31 0.72
C LEU A 59 0.76 -4.76 0.24
N TRP A 60 1.23 -5.95 0.64
CA TRP A 60 2.57 -6.42 0.29
C TRP A 60 2.78 -6.50 -1.22
N TYR A 61 1.79 -7.02 -1.97
CA TYR A 61 1.86 -7.12 -3.44
C TYR A 61 1.78 -5.78 -4.16
N ILE A 62 1.30 -4.72 -3.49
CA ILE A 62 1.26 -3.37 -4.06
C ILE A 62 2.65 -2.74 -4.03
N PHE A 63 3.33 -2.87 -2.89
CA PHE A 63 4.59 -2.18 -2.61
C PHE A 63 5.85 -3.03 -2.78
N THR A 64 5.72 -4.31 -3.15
CA THR A 64 6.87 -5.13 -3.54
C THR A 64 7.64 -4.47 -4.70
N PRO A 65 8.98 -4.65 -4.79
CA PRO A 65 9.72 -4.27 -5.99
C PRO A 65 9.05 -4.82 -7.24
N THR A 66 8.99 -4.00 -8.30
CA THR A 66 8.30 -4.29 -9.57
C THR A 66 6.81 -4.68 -9.39
N GLY A 67 6.19 -4.21 -8.30
CA GLY A 67 4.77 -4.39 -8.03
C GLY A 67 3.92 -3.30 -8.66
N VAL A 68 2.63 -3.31 -8.32
CA VAL A 68 1.61 -2.35 -8.82
C VAL A 68 2.07 -0.90 -8.67
N TRP A 69 2.72 -0.56 -7.56
CA TRP A 69 3.17 0.80 -7.31
C TRP A 69 4.23 1.29 -8.32
N ASP A 70 5.17 0.42 -8.68
CA ASP A 70 6.25 0.72 -9.64
C ASP A 70 5.65 0.94 -11.04
N ASP A 71 4.70 0.08 -11.43
CA ASP A 71 3.95 0.19 -12.69
C ASP A 71 3.04 1.43 -12.75
N SER A 72 2.66 1.98 -11.60
CA SER A 72 1.81 3.17 -11.47
C SER A 72 2.62 4.48 -11.41
N GLY A 73 3.95 4.40 -11.50
CA GLY A 73 4.82 5.59 -11.50
C GLY A 73 4.89 6.35 -10.18
N GLY A 74 4.48 5.73 -9.06
CA GLY A 74 4.45 6.39 -7.76
C GLY A 74 5.83 6.60 -7.13
N SER A 75 5.88 7.44 -6.10
CA SER A 75 7.08 7.78 -5.33
C SER A 75 7.80 6.54 -4.80
N GLN A 76 8.97 6.27 -5.37
CA GLN A 76 9.84 5.16 -4.97
C GLN A 76 10.23 5.24 -3.48
N LYS A 77 10.40 6.46 -2.95
CA LYS A 77 10.71 6.66 -1.53
C LYS A 77 9.58 6.15 -0.63
N ILE A 78 8.33 6.50 -0.95
CA ILE A 78 7.16 6.09 -0.16
C ILE A 78 7.00 4.57 -0.23
N ALA A 79 7.10 3.98 -1.42
CA ALA A 79 6.99 2.53 -1.57
C ALA A 79 8.06 1.76 -0.81
N ASN A 80 9.32 2.19 -0.88
CA ASN A 80 10.40 1.53 -0.15
C ASN A 80 10.18 1.55 1.36
N GLU A 81 9.80 2.71 1.93
CA GLU A 81 9.52 2.83 3.37
C GLU A 81 8.34 1.94 3.80
N ILE A 82 7.27 1.87 3.00
CA ILE A 82 6.13 0.98 3.26
C ILE A 82 6.55 -0.49 3.17
N PHE A 83 7.26 -0.86 2.11
CA PHE A 83 7.68 -2.23 1.85
C PHE A 83 8.59 -2.77 2.95
N GLU A 84 9.54 -1.98 3.46
CA GLU A 84 10.41 -2.39 4.56
C GLU A 84 9.60 -2.81 5.81
N ILE A 85 8.56 -2.05 6.16
CA ILE A 85 7.70 -2.35 7.30
C ILE A 85 6.85 -3.60 7.03
N LEU A 86 6.23 -3.69 5.84
CA LEU A 86 5.40 -4.82 5.44
C LEU A 86 6.21 -6.11 5.37
N ASN A 87 7.38 -6.11 4.75
CA ASN A 87 8.23 -7.28 4.59
C ASN A 87 8.72 -7.85 5.93
N LYS A 88 8.94 -6.98 6.92
CA LYS A 88 9.34 -7.40 8.26
C LYS A 88 8.23 -8.15 9.00
N LYS A 89 6.97 -7.71 8.87
CA LYS A 89 5.87 -8.09 9.78
C LYS A 89 4.65 -8.75 9.15
N TYR A 90 4.40 -8.50 7.87
CA TYR A 90 3.14 -8.81 7.19
C TYR A 90 3.36 -9.48 5.83
N GLN A 91 4.55 -10.06 5.60
CA GLN A 91 4.81 -10.84 4.39
C GLN A 91 3.89 -12.08 4.36
N PRO A 92 3.12 -12.31 3.27
CA PRO A 92 2.13 -13.39 3.20
C PRO A 92 2.72 -14.80 3.40
N ASP A 93 3.94 -15.05 2.92
CA ASP A 93 4.57 -16.38 2.88
C ASP A 93 5.48 -16.68 4.07
N LYS A 94 5.47 -15.84 5.13
CA LYS A 94 6.10 -16.24 6.40
C LYS A 94 5.18 -17.25 7.08
N GLU A 95 5.38 -18.53 6.75
CA GLU A 95 4.90 -19.64 7.57
C GLU A 95 5.27 -19.36 9.03
N ASN A 96 4.25 -19.22 9.89
CA ASN A 96 4.41 -19.34 11.34
C ASN A 96 4.46 -20.82 11.72
#